data_AF-A0A497NM40-F1
#
_entry.id   AF-A0A497NM40-F1
#
_cell.length_a   1.000
_cell.length_b   1.000
_cell.length_c   1.000
_cell.angle_alpha   90.00
_cell.angle_beta   90.00
_cell.angle_gamma   90.00
#
_symmetry.space_group_name_H-M   'P 1'
#
loop_
_entity.id
_entity.type
_entity.pdbx_description
1 polymer ?
#
loop_
_entity_poly.entity_id
_entity_poly.type
_entity_poly.pdbx_seq_one_letter_code
_entity_poly.pdbx_strand_id
1 'polypeptide(L)'
;MWSILYLLRNDPDKLRWSQERRGLDPGVVDEALKYDQLWRKALRELNELRHQHNVLSRQIARLRGPEREAKIREAKELLKRIEEQEALVERYEARRNELLLSIPNVVHESVPVGADENDNVPIRYYGRHRVWEGHLEVFLAETEGRGFKVDYEVLDWRPVGHADMLTVLGMGDTLRAARAAGSRFYYLFDDLVWLDMALLLYALDNMARWGFRPCIPPYMLRRAAYEGVTALSDFE
;
A
#
# COMPACT_ATOMS: atom_id res chain seq x y z
N MET A 1 -12.50 -10.27 4.79
CA MET A 1 -12.81 -9.44 5.97
C MET A 1 -11.76 -8.35 6.03
N TRP A 2 -12.12 -7.06 5.99
CA TRP A 2 -11.15 -5.96 6.04
C TRP A 2 -10.56 -5.89 7.46
N SER A 3 -9.30 -6.29 7.63
CA SER A 3 -8.59 -6.29 8.91
C SER A 3 -8.52 -4.89 9.54
N ILE A 4 -8.32 -3.86 8.72
CA ILE A 4 -8.26 -2.46 9.17
C ILE A 4 -9.62 -1.97 9.65
N LEU A 5 -10.72 -2.26 8.93
CA LEU A 5 -12.07 -1.88 9.39
C LEU A 5 -12.43 -2.58 10.71
N TYR A 6 -12.01 -3.83 10.88
CA TYR A 6 -12.18 -4.54 12.14
C TYR A 6 -11.42 -3.82 13.27
N LEU A 7 -10.15 -3.49 13.07
CA LEU A 7 -9.36 -2.75 14.06
C LEU A 7 -9.96 -1.37 14.35
N LEU A 8 -10.37 -0.62 13.33
CA LEU A 8 -11.00 0.69 13.51
C LEU A 8 -12.19 0.65 14.50
N ARG A 9 -12.97 -0.43 14.47
CA ARG A 9 -14.18 -0.57 15.30
C ARG A 9 -13.91 -1.18 16.69
N ASN A 10 -12.87 -2.00 16.84
CA ASN A 10 -12.63 -2.78 18.06
C ASN A 10 -11.40 -2.32 18.85
N ASP A 11 -10.40 -1.77 18.16
CA ASP A 11 -9.12 -1.33 18.72
C ASP A 11 -8.50 -0.21 17.83
N PRO A 12 -9.12 0.99 17.81
CA PRO A 12 -8.59 2.12 17.04
C PRO A 12 -7.27 2.64 17.61
N ASP A 13 -6.99 2.41 18.89
CA ASP A 13 -5.74 2.84 19.54
C ASP A 13 -4.52 2.14 18.92
N LYS A 14 -4.64 0.87 18.54
CA LYS A 14 -3.59 0.17 17.79
C LYS A 14 -3.29 0.80 16.44
N LEU A 15 -4.30 1.34 15.75
CA LEU A 15 -4.09 2.07 14.49
C LEU A 15 -3.39 3.40 14.75
N ARG A 16 -3.81 4.17 15.76
CA ARG A 16 -3.16 5.44 16.14
C ARG A 16 -1.70 5.23 16.51
N TRP A 17 -1.43 4.24 17.36
CA TRP A 17 -0.07 3.83 17.72
C TRP A 17 0.77 3.49 16.49
N SER A 18 0.22 2.73 15.54
CA SER A 18 0.95 2.38 14.32
C SER A 18 1.22 3.60 13.42
N GLN A 19 0.33 4.59 13.39
CA GLN A 19 0.54 5.84 12.65
C GLN A 19 1.66 6.65 13.28
N GLU A 20 1.63 6.81 14.60
CA GLU A 20 2.65 7.54 15.36
C GLU A 20 4.04 6.89 15.18
N ARG A 21 4.13 5.56 15.22
CA ARG A 21 5.40 4.85 14.98
C ARG A 21 5.96 5.04 13.56
N ARG A 22 5.11 5.40 12.60
CA ARG A 22 5.50 5.72 11.22
C ARG A 22 5.75 7.23 11.02
N GLY A 23 5.59 8.05 12.07
CA GLY A 23 5.66 9.51 11.96
C GLY A 23 4.48 10.11 11.17
N LEU A 24 3.37 9.39 11.05
CA LEU A 24 2.16 9.82 10.35
C LEU A 24 1.12 10.39 11.31
N ASP A 25 0.21 11.21 10.79
CA ASP A 25 -0.89 11.77 11.57
C ASP A 25 -1.87 10.67 12.02
N PRO A 26 -2.09 10.48 13.34
CA PRO A 26 -3.10 9.56 13.85
C PRO A 26 -4.53 10.08 13.63
N GLY A 27 -4.72 11.38 13.34
CA GLY A 27 -6.03 12.00 13.12
C GLY A 27 -6.85 11.38 11.99
N VAL A 28 -6.19 10.78 10.99
CA VAL A 28 -6.86 10.01 9.92
C VAL A 28 -7.71 8.86 10.48
N VAL A 29 -7.30 8.25 11.60
CA VAL A 29 -8.03 7.16 12.27
C VAL A 29 -9.32 7.71 12.88
N ASP A 30 -9.26 8.89 13.50
CA ASP A 30 -10.44 9.55 14.08
C ASP A 30 -11.43 9.99 13.02
N GLU A 31 -10.94 10.49 11.89
CA GLU A 31 -11.78 10.83 10.74
C GLU A 31 -12.47 9.58 10.18
N ALA A 32 -11.72 8.48 9.99
CA ALA A 32 -12.27 7.21 9.51
C ALA A 32 -13.34 6.67 10.48
N LEU A 33 -13.10 6.75 11.80
CA LEU A 33 -14.05 6.34 12.82
C LEU A 33 -15.31 7.19 12.81
N LYS A 34 -15.18 8.51 12.64
CA LYS A 34 -16.31 9.44 12.51
C LYS A 34 -17.18 9.08 11.30
N TYR A 35 -16.60 8.87 10.13
CA TYR A 35 -17.36 8.50 8.93
C TYR A 35 -17.97 7.11 9.03
N ASP A 36 -17.32 6.15 9.69
CA ASP A 36 -17.92 4.86 10.00
C ASP A 36 -19.15 4.97 10.91
N GLN A 37 -19.11 5.84 11.92
CA GLN A 37 -20.26 6.11 12.80
C GLN A 37 -21.40 6.80 12.05
N LEU A 38 -21.09 7.81 11.22
CA LEU A 38 -22.07 8.50 10.38
C LEU A 38 -22.74 7.53 9.41
N TRP A 39 -21.97 6.68 8.74
CA TRP A 39 -22.48 5.65 7.85
C TRP A 39 -23.40 4.67 8.58
N ARG A 40 -23.00 4.15 9.75
CA ARG A 40 -23.84 3.22 10.54
C ARG A 40 -25.15 3.86 10.98
N LYS A 41 -25.11 5.13 11.40
CA LYS A 41 -26.31 5.89 11.76
C LYS A 41 -27.21 6.10 10.55
N ALA A 42 -26.64 6.55 9.43
CA ALA A 42 -27.39 6.81 8.21
C ALA A 42 -28.06 5.54 7.67
N LEU A 43 -27.35 4.40 7.72
CA LEU A 43 -27.85 3.10 7.31
C LEU A 43 -29.01 2.62 8.20
N ARG A 44 -28.95 2.87 9.52
CA ARG A 44 -30.04 2.54 10.43
C ARG A 44 -31.29 3.35 10.09
N GLU A 45 -31.15 4.66 9.95
CA GLU A 45 -32.25 5.56 9.58
C GLU A 45 -32.86 5.19 8.22
N LEU A 46 -32.04 4.81 7.23
CA LEU A 46 -32.51 4.31 5.94
C LEU A 46 -33.39 3.05 6.09
N ASN A 47 -32.95 2.10 6.91
CA ASN A 47 -33.71 0.87 7.16
C ASN A 47 -35.02 1.16 7.90
N GLU A 48 -35.04 2.09 8.84
CA GLU A 48 -36.25 2.55 9.52
C GLU A 48 -37.24 3.21 8.55
N LEU A 49 -36.77 4.11 7.67
CA LEU A 49 -37.59 4.75 6.64
C LEU A 49 -38.18 3.72 5.66
N ARG A 50 -37.37 2.76 5.20
CA ARG A 50 -37.83 1.65 4.35
C ARG A 50 -38.89 0.80 5.05
N HIS A 51 -38.72 0.52 6.35
CA HIS A 51 -39.72 -0.20 7.13
C HIS A 51 -41.03 0.60 7.24
N GLN A 52 -40.96 1.88 7.59
CA GLN A 52 -42.12 2.79 7.66
C GLN A 52 -42.86 2.84 6.33
N HIS A 53 -42.13 3.01 5.21
CA HIS A 53 -42.72 3.02 3.87
C HIS A 53 -43.45 1.70 3.54
N ASN A 54 -42.86 0.55 3.88
CA ASN A 54 -43.48 -0.75 3.66
C ASN A 54 -44.75 -0.96 4.49
N VAL A 55 -44.75 -0.55 5.76
CA VAL A 55 -45.94 -0.57 6.63
C VAL A 55 -47.03 0.32 6.03
N LEU A 56 -46.67 1.52 5.59
CA LEU A 56 -47.59 2.49 5.05
C LEU A 56 -48.17 2.05 3.68
N SER A 57 -47.37 1.42 2.82
CA SER A 57 -47.84 0.79 1.58
C SER A 57 -48.88 -0.31 1.83
N ARG A 58 -48.68 -1.13 2.87
CA ARG A 58 -49.67 -2.15 3.28
C ARG A 58 -50.97 -1.53 3.80
N GLN A 59 -50.89 -0.41 4.52
CA GLN A 59 -52.06 0.31 5.02
C GLN A 59 -52.86 0.98 3.88
N ILE A 60 -52.18 1.58 2.89
CA ILE A 60 -52.82 2.19 1.71
C ILE A 60 -53.70 1.19 0.95
N ALA A 61 -53.29 -0.09 0.86
CA ALA A 61 -54.08 -1.13 0.21
C ALA A 61 -55.43 -1.40 0.87
N ARG A 62 -55.61 -1.02 2.15
CA ARG A 62 -56.84 -1.24 2.94
C ARG A 62 -57.74 -0.02 3.08
N LEU A 63 -57.25 1.17 2.73
CA LEU A 63 -57.96 2.45 2.88
C LEU A 63 -58.68 2.87 1.59
N ARG A 64 -59.73 3.70 1.71
CA ARG A 64 -60.49 4.27 0.58
C ARG A 64 -60.79 5.75 0.81
N GLY A 65 -61.06 6.49 -0.27
CA GLY A 65 -61.47 7.90 -0.17
C GLY A 65 -60.36 8.86 0.29
N PRO A 66 -60.70 9.97 0.94
CA PRO A 66 -59.76 11.06 1.29
C PRO A 66 -58.58 10.63 2.17
N GLU A 67 -58.79 9.66 3.07
CA GLU A 67 -57.74 9.12 3.94
C GLU A 67 -56.65 8.37 3.15
N ARG A 68 -57.04 7.71 2.04
CA ARG A 68 -56.10 7.03 1.15
C ARG A 68 -55.19 8.04 0.44
N GLU A 69 -55.75 9.17 -0.02
CA GLU A 69 -54.96 10.21 -0.68
C GLU A 69 -53.96 10.88 0.28
N ALA A 70 -54.36 11.12 1.53
CA ALA A 70 -53.47 11.63 2.56
C ALA A 70 -52.27 10.68 2.80
N LYS A 71 -52.53 9.38 2.92
CA LYS A 71 -51.48 8.36 3.10
C LYS A 71 -50.59 8.22 1.86
N ILE A 72 -51.13 8.35 0.65
CA ILE A 72 -50.31 8.35 -0.58
C ILE A 72 -49.33 9.53 -0.60
N ARG A 73 -49.74 10.72 -0.12
CA ARG A 73 -48.82 11.86 0.02
C ARG A 73 -47.70 11.58 1.03
N GLU A 74 -48.04 10.98 2.17
CA GLU A 74 -47.06 10.57 3.19
C GLU A 74 -46.06 9.52 2.65
N ALA A 75 -46.52 8.54 1.87
CA ALA A 75 -45.65 7.58 1.18
C ALA A 75 -44.67 8.26 0.22
N LYS A 76 -45.14 9.23 -0.57
CA LYS A 76 -44.28 9.98 -1.51
C LYS A 76 -43.21 10.78 -0.77
N GLU A 77 -43.55 11.40 0.35
CA GLU A 77 -42.57 12.13 1.17
C GLU A 77 -41.55 11.16 1.79
N LEU A 78 -41.98 9.99 2.24
CA LEU A 78 -41.06 8.94 2.72
C LEU A 78 -40.10 8.46 1.62
N LEU A 79 -40.57 8.30 0.37
CA LEU A 79 -39.71 7.94 -0.76
C LEU A 79 -38.62 8.98 -1.00
N LYS A 80 -38.98 10.27 -0.97
CA LYS A 80 -38.00 11.35 -1.11
C LYS A 80 -36.95 11.32 0.01
N ARG A 81 -37.37 11.10 1.25
CA ARG A 81 -36.45 10.95 2.39
C ARG A 81 -35.57 9.72 2.28
N ILE A 82 -36.08 8.62 1.71
CA ILE A 82 -35.29 7.42 1.43
C ILE A 82 -34.20 7.73 0.41
N GLU A 83 -34.53 8.41 -0.70
CA GLU A 83 -33.55 8.82 -1.73
C GLU A 83 -32.44 9.71 -1.15
N GLU A 84 -32.82 10.73 -0.35
CA GLU A 84 -31.86 11.60 0.33
C GLU A 84 -30.94 10.81 1.28
N GLN A 85 -31.50 9.86 2.01
CA GLN A 85 -30.75 9.04 2.95
C GLN A 85 -29.84 8.02 2.25
N GLU A 86 -30.27 7.46 1.12
CA GLU A 86 -29.44 6.58 0.27
C GLU A 86 -28.19 7.31 -0.23
N ALA A 87 -28.35 8.56 -0.70
CA ALA A 87 -27.24 9.40 -1.12
C ALA A 87 -26.26 9.69 0.04
N LEU A 88 -26.75 9.88 1.27
CA LEU A 88 -25.90 10.05 2.45
C LEU A 88 -25.13 8.77 2.79
N VAL A 89 -25.77 7.61 2.74
CA VAL A 89 -25.12 6.32 2.97
C VAL A 89 -23.99 6.11 1.98
N GLU A 90 -24.24 6.31 0.69
CA GLU A 90 -23.23 6.17 -0.36
C GLU A 90 -22.06 7.14 -0.14
N ARG A 91 -22.35 8.41 0.15
CA ARG A 91 -21.32 9.43 0.42
C ARG A 91 -20.45 9.10 1.62
N TYR A 92 -21.05 8.68 2.74
CA TYR A 92 -20.30 8.33 3.94
C TYR A 92 -19.52 7.04 3.78
N GLU A 93 -20.05 6.07 3.03
CA GLU A 93 -19.33 4.85 2.68
C GLU A 93 -18.10 5.14 1.83
N ALA A 94 -18.27 5.94 0.77
CA ALA A 94 -17.17 6.32 -0.12
C ALA A 94 -16.04 7.01 0.65
N ARG A 95 -16.37 8.02 1.48
CA ARG A 95 -15.37 8.73 2.29
C ARG A 95 -14.71 7.84 3.34
N ARG A 96 -15.48 6.96 4.00
CA ARG A 96 -14.91 5.99 4.95
C ARG A 96 -13.92 5.07 4.24
N ASN A 97 -14.27 4.55 3.06
CA ASN A 97 -13.43 3.60 2.33
C ASN A 97 -12.15 4.28 1.81
N GLU A 98 -12.24 5.53 1.34
CA GLU A 98 -11.09 6.35 0.98
C GLU A 98 -10.11 6.49 2.16
N LEU A 99 -10.61 6.88 3.33
CA LEU A 99 -9.79 7.00 4.55
C LEU A 99 -9.20 5.67 5.01
N LEU A 100 -9.95 4.57 4.87
CA LEU A 100 -9.44 3.25 5.22
C LEU A 100 -8.33 2.78 4.27
N LEU A 101 -8.39 3.16 2.98
CA LEU A 101 -7.36 2.83 2.00
C LEU A 101 -6.09 3.67 2.17
N SER A 102 -6.18 4.85 2.80
CA SER A 102 -5.00 5.68 3.10
C SER A 102 -4.26 5.24 4.37
N ILE A 103 -4.89 4.45 5.25
CA ILE A 103 -4.24 3.93 6.46
C ILE A 103 -3.33 2.75 6.07
N PRO A 104 -2.00 2.85 6.30
CA PRO A 104 -1.07 1.75 6.06
C PRO A 104 -1.34 0.53 6.94
N ASN A 105 -0.74 -0.60 6.57
CA ASN A 105 -0.81 -1.79 7.41
C ASN A 105 -0.15 -1.55 8.79
N VAL A 106 -0.69 -2.21 9.81
CA VAL A 106 -0.20 -2.09 11.19
C VAL A 106 1.21 -2.63 11.30
N VAL A 107 2.12 -1.83 11.86
CA VAL A 107 3.50 -2.27 12.09
C VAL A 107 3.53 -3.40 13.11
N HIS A 108 4.37 -4.41 12.86
CA HIS A 108 4.61 -5.45 13.84
C HIS A 108 5.41 -4.89 15.03
N GLU A 109 5.18 -5.39 16.24
CA GLU A 109 5.81 -4.89 17.47
C GLU A 109 7.35 -4.95 17.41
N SER A 110 7.89 -5.93 16.68
CA SER A 110 9.32 -6.12 16.47
C SER A 110 9.98 -5.14 15.51
N VAL A 111 9.20 -4.33 14.78
CA VAL A 111 9.75 -3.32 13.87
C VAL A 111 10.38 -2.22 14.73
N PRO A 112 11.66 -1.85 14.52
CA PRO A 112 12.28 -0.75 15.27
C PRO A 112 11.60 0.59 14.92
N VAL A 113 11.62 1.54 15.87
CA VAL A 113 11.21 2.93 15.57
C VAL A 113 12.36 3.61 14.85
N GLY A 114 12.07 4.32 13.76
CA GLY A 114 13.02 5.12 13.01
C GLY A 114 12.31 6.18 12.18
N ALA A 115 12.96 7.31 11.95
CA ALA A 115 12.46 8.38 11.10
C ALA A 115 12.82 8.15 9.63
N ASP A 116 14.01 7.60 9.38
CA ASP A 116 14.54 7.37 8.04
C ASP A 116 15.43 6.12 7.97
N GLU A 117 16.12 5.95 6.85
CA GLU A 117 16.98 4.81 6.57
C GLU A 117 18.20 4.68 7.49
N ASN A 118 18.62 5.76 8.18
CA ASN A 118 19.76 5.73 9.10
C ASN A 118 19.44 4.98 10.39
N ASP A 119 18.17 5.00 10.80
CA ASP A 119 17.66 4.30 12.00
C ASP A 119 17.41 2.80 11.75
N ASN A 120 17.60 2.33 10.52
CA ASN A 120 17.53 0.90 10.23
C ASN A 120 18.61 0.16 11.02
N VAL A 121 18.18 -0.90 11.72
CA VAL A 121 19.05 -1.73 12.55
C VAL A 121 19.53 -2.94 11.74
N PRO A 122 20.84 -3.07 11.45
CA PRO A 122 21.36 -4.27 10.82
C PRO A 122 21.11 -5.50 11.71
N ILE A 123 20.67 -6.60 11.12
CA ILE A 123 20.41 -7.85 11.85
C ILE A 123 21.48 -8.92 11.60
N ARG A 124 22.20 -8.84 10.48
CA ARG A 124 23.21 -9.82 10.07
C ARG A 124 24.09 -9.28 8.94
N TYR A 125 25.36 -9.69 8.95
CA TYR A 125 26.30 -9.55 7.83
C TYR A 125 26.76 -10.93 7.37
N TYR A 126 27.19 -11.06 6.12
CA TYR A 126 27.67 -12.33 5.57
C TYR A 126 28.75 -12.12 4.53
N GLY A 127 29.72 -13.04 4.49
CA GLY A 127 30.83 -13.03 3.54
C GLY A 127 32.02 -12.17 3.96
N ARG A 128 33.03 -12.16 3.09
CA ARG A 128 34.26 -11.37 3.24
C ARG A 128 34.23 -10.18 2.28
N HIS A 129 34.24 -8.98 2.82
CA HIS A 129 34.06 -7.75 2.06
C HIS A 129 35.39 -7.26 1.48
N ARG A 130 35.36 -6.68 0.28
CA ARG A 130 36.54 -6.06 -0.34
C ARG A 130 36.38 -4.55 -0.28
N VAL A 131 37.17 -3.89 0.55
CA VAL A 131 36.96 -2.48 0.94
C VAL A 131 38.14 -1.65 0.48
N TRP A 132 37.90 -0.64 -0.35
CA TRP A 132 38.93 0.32 -0.71
C TRP A 132 39.35 1.14 0.51
N GLU A 133 40.66 1.39 0.68
CA GLU A 133 41.22 2.17 1.78
C GLU A 133 40.48 3.50 2.05
N GLY A 134 40.05 4.21 0.99
CA GLY A 134 39.33 5.47 1.11
C GLY A 134 37.91 5.37 1.67
N HIS A 135 37.35 4.16 1.78
CA HIS A 135 36.02 3.91 2.36
C HIS A 135 36.09 3.11 3.68
N LEU A 136 37.30 2.82 4.19
CA LEU A 136 37.46 1.95 5.36
C LEU A 136 36.77 2.52 6.60
N GLU A 137 36.88 3.83 6.84
CA GLU A 137 36.25 4.48 7.99
C GLU A 137 34.72 4.34 7.95
N VAL A 138 34.10 4.62 6.80
CA VAL A 138 32.65 4.49 6.61
C VAL A 138 32.20 3.03 6.76
N PHE A 139 32.96 2.09 6.20
CA PHE A 139 32.68 0.65 6.34
C PHE A 139 32.72 0.21 7.80
N LEU A 140 33.74 0.63 8.56
CA LEU A 140 33.87 0.29 9.99
C LEU A 140 32.77 0.96 10.82
N ALA A 141 32.40 2.21 10.53
CA ALA A 141 31.28 2.87 11.20
C ALA A 141 29.96 2.09 11.02
N GLU A 142 29.70 1.59 9.81
CA GLU A 142 28.51 0.81 9.46
C GLU A 142 28.57 -0.66 9.87
N THR A 143 29.71 -1.16 10.35
CA THR A 143 29.89 -2.55 10.79
C THR A 143 30.27 -2.62 12.26
N GLU A 144 31.56 -2.48 12.58
CA GLU A 144 32.06 -2.55 13.96
C GLU A 144 31.49 -1.44 14.85
N GLY A 145 31.28 -0.25 14.30
CA GLY A 145 30.61 0.87 14.97
C GLY A 145 29.16 0.55 15.36
N ARG A 146 28.51 -0.36 14.63
CA ARG A 146 27.18 -0.91 14.96
C ARG A 146 27.24 -2.23 15.73
N GLY A 147 28.43 -2.65 16.18
CA GLY A 147 28.65 -3.84 17.01
C GLY A 147 28.88 -5.14 16.24
N PHE A 148 29.06 -5.09 14.92
CA PHE A 148 29.25 -6.28 14.09
C PHE A 148 30.70 -6.43 13.65
N LYS A 149 31.33 -7.55 14.04
CA LYS A 149 32.63 -7.94 13.48
C LYS A 149 32.41 -8.63 12.16
N VAL A 150 32.84 -7.99 11.08
CA VAL A 150 32.67 -8.46 9.71
C VAL A 150 34.03 -8.77 9.11
N ASP A 151 34.15 -9.87 8.36
CA ASP A 151 35.40 -10.19 7.67
C ASP A 151 35.58 -9.29 6.44
N TYR A 152 36.78 -8.77 6.25
CA TYR A 152 37.11 -7.90 5.12
C TYR A 152 38.59 -8.01 4.68
N GLU A 153 38.85 -7.53 3.47
CA GLU A 153 40.18 -7.24 2.93
C GLU A 153 40.24 -5.79 2.45
N VAL A 154 41.39 -5.14 2.66
CA VAL A 154 41.61 -3.77 2.22
C VAL A 154 42.23 -3.78 0.82
N LEU A 155 41.65 -3.01 -0.10
CA LEU A 155 42.16 -2.79 -1.45
C LEU A 155 42.93 -1.47 -1.50
N ASP A 156 44.12 -1.53 -2.10
CA ASP A 156 45.00 -0.40 -2.40
C ASP A 156 44.64 0.33 -3.71
N TRP A 157 43.67 -0.20 -4.46
CA TRP A 157 43.13 0.41 -5.67
C TRP A 157 41.64 0.73 -5.48
N ARG A 158 41.19 1.81 -6.12
CA ARG A 158 39.79 2.25 -6.08
C ARG A 158 38.93 1.44 -7.06
N PRO A 159 37.92 0.70 -6.59
CA PRO A 159 36.97 0.02 -7.46
C PRO A 159 36.19 0.98 -8.34
N VAL A 160 36.00 0.58 -9.59
CA VAL A 160 35.16 1.30 -10.55
C VAL A 160 33.69 1.00 -10.23
N GLY A 161 32.85 2.04 -10.20
CA GLY A 161 31.41 1.89 -9.97
C GLY A 161 30.74 1.10 -11.11
N HIS A 162 29.66 0.38 -10.81
CA HIS A 162 29.00 -0.47 -11.81
C HIS A 162 28.54 0.29 -13.06
N ALA A 163 28.09 1.55 -12.91
CA ALA A 163 27.67 2.38 -14.03
C ALA A 163 28.84 2.74 -14.97
N ASP A 164 29.99 3.12 -14.41
CA ASP A 164 31.20 3.41 -15.19
C ASP A 164 31.79 2.14 -15.80
N MET A 165 31.66 1.01 -15.09
CA MET A 165 32.12 -0.30 -15.57
C MET A 165 31.45 -0.73 -16.87
N LEU A 166 30.19 -0.32 -17.12
CA LEU A 166 29.51 -0.58 -18.40
C LEU A 166 30.31 0.00 -19.59
N THR A 167 30.90 1.18 -19.40
CA THR A 167 31.71 1.85 -20.43
C THR A 167 33.09 1.22 -20.55
N VAL A 168 33.72 0.85 -19.42
CA VAL A 168 35.02 0.16 -19.41
C VAL A 168 34.95 -1.17 -20.15
N LEU A 169 33.88 -1.95 -19.93
CA LEU A 169 33.66 -3.23 -20.60
C LEU A 169 33.13 -3.07 -22.03
N GLY A 170 32.60 -1.89 -22.38
CA GLY A 170 31.89 -1.68 -23.65
C GLY A 170 30.56 -2.44 -23.76
N MET A 171 30.03 -2.94 -22.64
CA MET A 171 28.87 -3.84 -22.59
C MET A 171 27.57 -3.16 -22.16
N GLY A 172 27.55 -1.82 -22.05
CA GLY A 172 26.32 -1.08 -21.84
C GLY A 172 26.38 0.37 -22.31
N ASP A 173 25.21 0.95 -22.57
CA ASP A 173 25.09 2.32 -23.07
C ASP A 173 23.86 3.02 -22.49
N THR A 174 24.12 3.92 -21.54
CA THR A 174 23.11 4.76 -20.89
C THR A 174 22.82 6.04 -21.68
N LEU A 175 23.78 6.52 -22.48
CA LEU A 175 23.64 7.78 -23.23
C LEU A 175 22.72 7.62 -24.43
N ARG A 176 22.87 6.54 -25.21
CA ARG A 176 21.95 6.22 -26.30
C ARG A 176 20.57 5.86 -25.78
N ALA A 177 20.50 5.11 -24.67
CA ALA A 177 19.23 4.82 -24.03
C ALA A 177 18.53 6.10 -23.56
N ALA A 178 19.28 7.07 -23.00
CA ALA A 178 18.74 8.36 -22.63
C ALA A 178 18.17 9.16 -23.81
N ARG A 179 18.80 9.09 -24.98
CA ARG A 179 18.26 9.70 -26.21
C ARG A 179 16.99 9.02 -26.72
N ALA A 180 16.87 7.71 -26.53
CA ALA A 180 15.75 6.93 -27.04
C ALA A 180 14.52 6.97 -26.11
N ALA A 181 14.75 6.85 -24.80
CA ALA A 181 13.69 6.62 -23.81
C ALA A 181 13.73 7.58 -22.60
N GLY A 182 14.72 8.47 -22.51
CA GLY A 182 14.88 9.41 -21.40
C GLY A 182 15.78 8.89 -20.28
N SER A 183 15.90 9.65 -19.19
CA SER A 183 16.78 9.31 -18.07
C SER A 183 16.39 7.98 -17.41
N ARG A 184 17.37 7.32 -16.76
CA ARG A 184 17.23 6.02 -16.06
C ARG A 184 16.93 4.80 -16.97
N PHE A 185 17.11 4.92 -18.28
CA PHE A 185 17.14 3.79 -19.21
C PHE A 185 18.58 3.40 -19.59
N TYR A 186 18.77 2.15 -20.02
CA TYR A 186 20.06 1.61 -20.41
C TYR A 186 19.91 0.54 -21.50
N TYR A 187 20.95 0.38 -22.31
CA TYR A 187 21.16 -0.83 -23.12
C TYR A 187 22.25 -1.70 -22.47
N LEU A 188 22.05 -3.02 -22.50
CA LEU A 188 23.06 -4.02 -22.17
C LEU A 188 23.44 -4.79 -23.43
N PHE A 189 24.71 -5.19 -23.52
CA PHE A 189 25.28 -5.93 -24.65
C PHE A 189 26.08 -7.14 -24.17
N ASP A 190 26.33 -8.07 -25.11
CA ASP A 190 27.24 -9.20 -24.97
C ASP A 190 27.01 -10.01 -23.68
N ASP A 191 28.08 -10.26 -22.93
CA ASP A 191 28.06 -11.12 -21.74
C ASP A 191 27.16 -10.58 -20.63
N LEU A 192 26.89 -9.27 -20.58
CA LEU A 192 25.95 -8.71 -19.59
C LEU A 192 24.50 -9.10 -19.88
N VAL A 193 24.13 -9.29 -21.16
CA VAL A 193 22.80 -9.82 -21.51
C VAL A 193 22.67 -11.27 -21.07
N TRP A 194 23.71 -12.08 -21.30
CA TRP A 194 23.72 -13.47 -20.85
C TRP A 194 23.72 -13.58 -19.32
N LEU A 195 24.47 -12.71 -18.64
CA LEU A 195 24.50 -12.66 -17.18
C LEU A 195 23.12 -12.33 -16.58
N ASP A 196 22.40 -11.35 -17.15
CA ASP A 196 21.04 -10.99 -16.73
C ASP A 196 20.09 -12.20 -16.80
N MET A 197 20.08 -12.90 -17.94
CA MET A 197 19.28 -14.11 -18.12
C MET A 197 19.71 -15.25 -17.18
N ALA A 198 21.02 -15.43 -16.98
CA ALA A 198 21.56 -16.48 -16.13
C ALA A 198 21.17 -16.27 -14.66
N LEU A 199 21.21 -15.03 -14.16
CA LEU A 199 20.77 -14.69 -12.80
C LEU A 199 19.28 -14.95 -12.61
N LEU A 200 18.45 -14.57 -13.59
CA LEU A 200 17.01 -14.83 -13.55
C LEU A 200 16.72 -16.34 -13.50
N LEU A 201 17.36 -17.13 -14.37
CA LEU A 201 17.17 -18.58 -14.40
C LEU A 201 17.68 -19.25 -13.14
N TYR A 202 18.82 -18.81 -12.60
CA TYR A 202 19.34 -19.29 -11.32
C TYR A 202 18.34 -19.05 -10.19
N ALA A 203 17.77 -17.84 -10.09
CA ALA A 203 16.77 -17.53 -9.08
C ALA A 203 15.52 -18.40 -9.23
N LEU A 204 14.99 -18.55 -10.45
CA LEU A 204 13.81 -19.36 -10.73
C LEU A 204 14.00 -20.84 -10.38
N ASP A 205 15.14 -21.43 -10.73
CA ASP A 205 15.47 -22.83 -10.42
C ASP A 205 15.55 -23.04 -8.90
N ASN A 206 16.22 -22.14 -8.16
CA ASN A 206 16.30 -22.23 -6.70
C ASN A 206 14.91 -22.11 -6.04
N MET A 207 14.11 -21.13 -6.46
CA MET A 207 12.76 -20.94 -5.93
C MET A 207 11.86 -22.15 -6.23
N ALA A 208 11.97 -22.72 -7.44
CA ALA A 208 11.23 -23.93 -7.81
C ALA A 208 11.61 -25.13 -6.94
N ARG A 209 12.91 -25.31 -6.66
CA ARG A 209 13.40 -26.36 -5.74
C ARG A 209 12.90 -26.19 -4.31
N TRP A 210 12.64 -24.96 -3.87
CA TRP A 210 12.01 -24.67 -2.57
C TRP A 210 10.48 -24.81 -2.58
N GLY A 211 9.90 -25.28 -3.70
CA GLY A 211 8.47 -25.57 -3.81
C GLY A 211 7.61 -24.41 -4.30
N PHE A 212 8.21 -23.28 -4.71
CA PHE A 212 7.46 -22.21 -5.36
C PHE A 212 7.09 -22.60 -6.80
N ARG A 213 5.94 -22.12 -7.28
CA ARG A 213 5.51 -22.34 -8.66
C ARG A 213 5.96 -21.15 -9.53
N PRO A 214 6.85 -21.35 -10.52
CA PRO A 214 7.20 -20.31 -11.47
C PRO A 214 5.98 -19.84 -12.27
N CYS A 215 5.88 -18.54 -12.51
CA CYS A 215 4.80 -17.91 -13.26
C CYS A 215 5.33 -16.70 -14.03
N ILE A 216 4.91 -16.54 -15.28
CA ILE A 216 5.09 -15.31 -16.05
C ILE A 216 3.73 -14.58 -16.04
N PRO A 217 3.60 -13.47 -15.30
CA PRO A 217 2.35 -12.73 -15.24
C PRO A 217 2.20 -11.75 -16.42
N PRO A 218 1.00 -11.21 -16.66
CA PRO A 218 0.83 -10.04 -17.52
C PRO A 218 1.54 -8.82 -16.93
N TYR A 219 2.25 -8.04 -17.76
CA TYR A 219 2.96 -6.83 -17.33
C TYR A 219 2.09 -5.57 -17.32
N MET A 220 0.94 -5.59 -18.00
CA MET A 220 -0.04 -4.52 -17.98
C MET A 220 -1.22 -4.94 -17.12
N LEU A 221 -1.50 -4.17 -16.06
CA LEU A 221 -2.50 -4.50 -15.05
C LEU A 221 -3.68 -3.52 -15.12
N ARG A 222 -4.87 -4.00 -14.74
CA ARG A 222 -6.02 -3.13 -14.49
C ARG A 222 -5.84 -2.42 -13.15
N ARG A 223 -6.33 -1.18 -13.05
CA ARG A 223 -6.28 -0.35 -11.84
C ARG A 223 -6.68 -1.09 -10.56
N ALA A 224 -7.78 -1.84 -10.59
CA ALA A 224 -8.27 -2.57 -9.41
C ALA A 224 -7.30 -3.62 -8.85
N ALA A 225 -6.50 -4.28 -9.70
CA ALA A 225 -5.48 -5.22 -9.23
C ALA A 225 -4.30 -4.49 -8.56
N TYR A 226 -4.03 -3.28 -9.02
CA TYR A 226 -2.92 -2.46 -8.59
C TYR A 226 -3.22 -1.73 -7.27
N GLU A 227 -4.44 -1.17 -7.14
CA GLU A 227 -4.96 -0.57 -5.89
C GLU A 227 -4.99 -1.56 -4.72
N GLY A 228 -4.97 -2.86 -5.00
CA GLY A 228 -4.91 -3.90 -3.97
C GLY A 228 -3.51 -4.14 -3.39
N VAL A 229 -2.44 -3.63 -4.01
CA VAL A 229 -1.05 -3.97 -3.64
C VAL A 229 -0.16 -2.77 -3.30
N THR A 230 -0.59 -1.55 -3.60
CA THR A 230 0.19 -0.32 -3.35
C THR A 230 -0.71 0.83 -2.90
N ALA A 231 -0.12 1.82 -2.22
CA ALA A 231 -0.83 3.06 -1.89
C ALA A 231 -1.01 3.92 -3.15
N LEU A 232 -2.18 4.52 -3.31
CA LEU A 232 -2.47 5.41 -4.45
C LEU A 232 -1.62 6.70 -4.43
N SER A 233 -1.20 7.14 -3.25
CA SER A 233 -0.33 8.31 -3.05
C SER A 233 1.06 8.13 -3.64
N ASP A 234 1.52 6.89 -3.90
CA ASP A 234 2.84 6.64 -4.47
C ASP A 234 2.93 7.04 -5.97
N PHE A 235 1.84 7.53 -6.56
CA PHE A 235 1.71 7.90 -7.97
C PHE A 235 1.39 9.38 -8.22
N GLU A 236 1.13 10.16 -7.17
CA GLU A 236 0.88 11.61 -7.23
C GLU A 236 2.13 12.39 -6.84
#